data_AF-A0A6S7LRR4-F1
#
_entry.id   AF-A0A6S7LRR4-F1
#
_cell.length_a   1.000
_cell.length_b   1.000
_cell.length_c   1.000
_cell.angle_alpha   90.00
_cell.angle_beta   90.00
_cell.angle_gamma   90.00
#
_symmetry.space_group_name_H-M   'P 1'
#
loop_
_entity.id
_entity.type
_entity.pdbx_description
1 polymer ?
#
loop_
_entity_poly.entity_id
_entity_poly.type
_entity_poly.pdbx_seq_one_letter_code
_entity_poly.pdbx_strand_id
1 'polypeptide(L)'
;MEELMKDTIDKVERIGLNVVVVMSDLGSNFQSLAKHLKVIPERPWFMHNQKKYYLMFDPPHLIKCIRNNLMKYTFKFGQYTAKWQDIVVFYNKDKELPIRAAPKLTDKHIRPNNFAKMKVKYATQILSHTVTASICMYVSVGGLPSSAMGTAECISKFDSLFDSVNVSTIHSQKSLKCALTQTSPHLSFFEQAISFIKSIKIFQGDEEVTGRIKCLNGCSFLNSSRGNCNDDFDNLLAQFSKADSSVPVLVAASTSQQSDDIDTTDYKEKEVSDNLLKNNPIAYVAGYLLRKSFPKHKCSTCESALVTDQLEDNRNLLCFFKAYE
;
A
#
# COMPACT_ATOMS: atom_id res chain seq x y z
N MET A 1 14.48 -15.62 6.56
CA MET A 1 13.86 -14.36 6.11
C MET A 1 14.68 -13.15 6.54
N GLU A 2 15.00 -12.99 7.83
CA GLU A 2 15.83 -11.86 8.30
C GLU A 2 17.22 -11.80 7.65
N GLU A 3 17.95 -12.91 7.67
CA GLU A 3 19.28 -13.01 7.06
C GLU A 3 19.24 -12.60 5.58
N LEU A 4 18.25 -13.11 4.85
CA LEU A 4 18.02 -12.78 3.45
C LEU A 4 17.75 -11.28 3.22
N MET A 5 16.93 -10.67 4.08
CA MET A 5 16.65 -9.24 4.03
C MET A 5 17.92 -8.42 4.28
N LYS A 6 18.71 -8.77 5.31
CA LYS A 6 19.96 -8.09 5.66
C LYS A 6 21.04 -8.25 4.59
N ASP A 7 21.21 -9.44 4.03
CA ASP A 7 22.11 -9.70 2.90
C ASP A 7 21.70 -8.89 1.65
N THR A 8 20.40 -8.79 1.38
CA THR A 8 19.88 -7.94 0.29
C THR A 8 20.21 -6.47 0.53
N ILE A 9 20.02 -5.97 1.75
CA ILE A 9 20.42 -4.60 2.14
C ILE A 9 21.91 -4.40 1.87
N ASP A 10 22.77 -5.28 2.39
CA ASP A 10 24.22 -5.14 2.23
C ASP A 10 24.64 -5.11 0.75
N LYS A 11 24.04 -5.94 -0.09
CA LYS A 11 24.34 -5.96 -1.54
C LYS A 11 23.89 -4.69 -2.25
N VAL A 12 22.72 -4.16 -1.89
CA VAL A 12 22.20 -2.91 -2.47
C VAL A 12 23.05 -1.72 -2.02
N GLU A 13 23.51 -1.69 -0.77
CA GLU A 13 24.36 -0.60 -0.28
C GLU A 13 25.78 -0.65 -0.85
N ARG A 14 26.33 -1.85 -1.07
CA ARG A 14 27.65 -2.01 -1.72
C ARG A 14 27.74 -1.41 -3.11
N ILE A 15 26.62 -1.33 -3.85
CA ILE A 15 26.58 -0.68 -5.17
C ILE A 15 26.30 0.83 -5.09
N GLY A 16 26.35 1.42 -3.89
CA GLY A 16 26.23 2.86 -3.66
C GLY A 16 24.80 3.36 -3.45
N LEU A 17 23.80 2.49 -3.36
CA LEU A 17 22.41 2.89 -3.09
C LEU A 17 22.14 2.99 -1.58
N ASN A 18 21.42 4.03 -1.17
CA ASN A 18 21.06 4.22 0.23
C ASN A 18 19.71 3.55 0.54
N VAL A 19 19.70 2.43 1.25
CA VAL A 19 18.46 1.79 1.67
C VAL A 19 17.93 2.48 2.93
N VAL A 20 16.73 3.07 2.82
CA VAL A 20 16.10 3.82 3.92
C VAL A 20 14.96 3.04 4.57
N VAL A 21 14.14 2.38 3.76
CA VAL A 21 12.93 1.68 4.21
C VAL A 21 12.82 0.31 3.56
N VAL A 22 12.41 -0.67 4.35
CA VAL A 22 11.97 -1.99 3.91
C VAL A 22 10.44 -1.99 3.97
N MET A 23 9.79 -2.34 2.86
CA MET A 23 8.34 -2.49 2.80
C MET A 23 7.95 -3.96 2.68
N SER A 24 6.91 -4.37 3.41
CA SER A 24 6.39 -5.73 3.38
C SER A 24 4.87 -5.78 3.42
N ASP A 25 4.27 -6.92 3.10
CA ASP A 25 2.86 -7.16 3.34
C ASP A 25 2.59 -7.55 4.81
N LEU A 26 1.31 -7.78 5.15
CA LEU A 26 0.90 -8.25 6.47
C LEU A 26 0.89 -9.78 6.59
N GLY A 27 1.71 -10.52 5.84
CA GLY A 27 1.85 -11.96 5.98
C GLY A 27 2.35 -12.38 7.37
N SER A 28 1.98 -13.56 7.83
CA SER A 28 2.38 -14.08 9.16
C SER A 28 3.90 -14.07 9.35
N ASN A 29 4.64 -14.37 8.29
CA ASN A 29 6.10 -14.42 8.30
C ASN A 29 6.71 -13.03 8.52
N PHE A 30 6.20 -12.00 7.84
CA PHE A 30 6.67 -10.62 8.00
C PHE A 30 6.25 -9.99 9.33
N GLN A 31 5.07 -10.35 9.85
CA GLN A 31 4.69 -9.97 11.20
C GLN A 31 5.60 -10.60 12.25
N SER A 32 5.98 -11.87 12.05
CA SER A 32 6.94 -12.56 12.93
C SER A 32 8.31 -11.89 12.87
N LEU A 33 8.77 -11.54 11.65
CA LEU A 33 10.00 -10.79 11.44
C LEU A 33 9.97 -9.43 12.16
N ALA A 34 8.91 -8.64 11.99
CA ALA A 34 8.77 -7.35 12.66
C ALA A 34 8.87 -7.50 14.18
N LYS A 35 8.22 -8.52 14.76
CA LYS A 35 8.32 -8.83 16.19
C LYS A 35 9.74 -9.23 16.61
N HIS A 36 10.40 -10.07 15.82
CA HIS A 36 11.78 -10.51 16.09
C HIS A 36 12.74 -9.32 16.07
N LEU A 37 12.58 -8.42 15.11
CA LEU A 37 13.30 -7.16 15.00
C LEU A 37 12.84 -6.10 16.03
N LYS A 38 11.89 -6.46 16.91
CA LYS A 38 11.26 -5.62 17.94
C LYS A 38 10.58 -4.36 17.40
N VAL A 39 10.21 -4.34 16.12
CA VAL A 39 9.64 -3.19 15.43
C VAL A 39 8.21 -2.97 15.95
N ILE A 40 7.93 -1.76 16.43
CA ILE A 40 6.63 -1.33 16.98
C ILE A 40 6.29 0.08 16.48
N PRO A 41 5.04 0.56 16.57
CA PRO A 41 4.68 1.90 16.09
C PRO A 41 5.55 3.03 16.65
N GLU A 42 5.94 2.96 17.91
CA GLU A 42 6.80 3.94 18.58
C GLU A 42 8.29 3.80 18.21
N ARG A 43 8.66 2.67 17.60
CA ARG A 43 10.01 2.34 17.15
C ARG A 43 9.94 1.61 15.80
N PRO A 44 9.56 2.31 14.71
CA PRO A 44 9.24 1.71 13.41
C PRO A 44 10.50 1.33 12.59
N TRP A 45 11.57 0.93 13.28
CA TRP A 45 12.89 0.73 12.69
C TRP A 45 13.65 -0.40 13.36
N PHE A 46 14.67 -0.93 12.69
CA PHE A 46 15.63 -1.90 13.21
C PHE A 46 17.05 -1.45 12.88
N MET A 47 18.04 -2.03 13.58
CA MET A 47 19.46 -1.76 13.34
C MET A 47 20.07 -2.90 12.53
N HIS A 48 20.93 -2.55 11.57
CA HIS A 48 21.79 -3.47 10.85
C HIS A 48 23.09 -2.73 10.49
N ASN A 49 24.25 -3.34 10.74
CA ASN A 49 25.57 -2.70 10.54
C ASN A 49 25.66 -1.27 11.10
N GLN A 50 25.18 -1.06 12.34
CA GLN A 50 25.14 0.25 13.03
C GLN A 50 24.30 1.33 12.33
N LYS A 51 23.59 1.00 11.25
CA LYS A 51 22.67 1.87 10.54
C LYS A 51 21.22 1.53 10.86
N LYS A 52 20.37 2.56 10.91
CA LYS A 52 18.93 2.45 11.15
C LYS A 52 18.19 2.25 9.83
N TYR A 53 17.30 1.26 9.79
CA TYR A 53 16.40 1.00 8.67
C TYR A 53 14.96 0.99 9.14
N TYR A 54 14.08 1.67 8.41
CA TYR A 54 12.65 1.67 8.73
C TYR A 54 11.98 0.44 8.14
N LEU A 55 10.98 -0.09 8.84
CA LEU A 55 10.13 -1.18 8.34
C LEU A 55 8.70 -0.68 8.29
N MET A 56 8.10 -0.75 7.11
CA MET A 56 6.73 -0.31 6.86
C MET A 56 5.90 -1.42 6.21
N PHE A 57 4.59 -1.34 6.38
CA PHE A 57 3.64 -2.21 5.70
C PHE A 57 3.03 -1.52 4.50
N ASP A 58 2.86 -2.28 3.41
CA ASP A 58 2.38 -1.74 2.15
C ASP A 58 0.93 -1.22 2.24
N PRO A 59 0.67 0.08 1.98
CA PRO A 59 -0.66 0.65 2.12
C PRO A 59 -1.76 -0.02 1.28
N PRO A 60 -1.54 -0.39 -0.01
CA PRO A 60 -2.46 -1.23 -0.77
C PRO A 60 -2.85 -2.54 -0.08
N HIS A 61 -1.93 -3.20 0.62
CA HIS A 61 -2.26 -4.37 1.44
C HIS A 61 -3.05 -3.99 2.71
N LEU A 62 -2.70 -2.90 3.39
CA LEU A 62 -3.42 -2.41 4.57
C LEU A 62 -4.90 -2.11 4.26
N ILE A 63 -5.18 -1.36 3.19
CA ILE A 63 -6.56 -0.98 2.82
C ILE A 63 -7.40 -2.20 2.43
N LYS A 64 -6.80 -3.21 1.78
CA LYS A 64 -7.43 -4.51 1.53
C LYS A 64 -7.79 -5.23 2.83
N CYS A 65 -6.86 -5.27 3.78
CA CYS A 65 -7.09 -5.88 5.09
C CYS A 65 -8.20 -5.16 5.87
N ILE A 66 -8.21 -3.83 5.87
CA ILE A 66 -9.27 -3.02 6.50
C ILE A 66 -10.63 -3.39 5.92
N ARG A 67 -10.77 -3.37 4.58
CA ARG A 67 -12.01 -3.78 3.90
C ARG A 67 -12.42 -5.19 4.30
N ASN A 68 -11.51 -6.16 4.23
CA ASN A 68 -11.80 -7.56 4.52
C ASN A 68 -12.20 -7.79 5.99
N ASN A 69 -11.67 -6.99 6.92
CA ASN A 69 -12.08 -7.04 8.33
C ASN A 69 -13.42 -6.37 8.55
N LEU A 70 -13.70 -5.22 7.92
CA LEU A 70 -14.99 -4.56 8.00
C LEU A 70 -16.12 -5.47 7.47
N MET A 71 -15.85 -6.26 6.43
CA MET A 71 -16.78 -7.28 5.93
C MET A 71 -17.20 -8.34 6.96
N LYS A 72 -16.32 -8.64 7.93
CA LYS A 72 -16.49 -9.73 8.90
C LYS A 72 -16.91 -9.24 10.28
N TYR A 73 -16.51 -8.01 10.63
CA TYR A 73 -16.56 -7.50 11.99
C TYR A 73 -17.18 -6.11 12.04
N THR A 74 -17.60 -5.71 13.23
CA THR A 74 -18.07 -4.36 13.51
C THR A 74 -16.95 -3.53 14.09
N PHE A 75 -16.74 -2.32 13.58
CA PHE A 75 -15.73 -1.39 14.12
C PHE A 75 -16.45 -0.36 14.99
N LYS A 76 -16.01 -0.15 16.22
CA LYS A 76 -16.52 0.90 17.13
C LYS A 76 -15.39 1.88 17.43
N PHE A 77 -15.66 3.18 17.33
CA PHE A 77 -14.69 4.24 17.62
C PHE A 77 -15.43 5.51 18.07
N GLY A 78 -15.05 6.06 19.23
CA GLY A 78 -15.85 7.11 19.88
C GLY A 78 -17.30 6.65 20.05
N GLN A 79 -18.25 7.49 19.61
CA GLN A 79 -19.68 7.18 19.58
C GLN A 79 -20.14 6.42 18.32
N TYR A 80 -19.24 6.21 17.36
CA TYR A 80 -19.58 5.68 16.06
C TYR A 80 -19.43 4.16 15.99
N THR A 81 -20.30 3.54 15.20
CA THR A 81 -20.23 2.12 14.86
C THR A 81 -20.27 2.01 13.34
N ALA A 82 -19.28 1.32 12.77
CA ALA A 82 -19.21 1.03 11.34
C ALA A 82 -19.47 -0.46 11.08
N LYS A 83 -20.38 -0.74 10.14
CA LYS A 83 -20.83 -2.09 9.80
C LYS A 83 -20.84 -2.28 8.29
N TRP A 84 -20.40 -3.46 7.83
CA TRP A 84 -20.54 -3.84 6.42
C TRP A 84 -22.00 -3.77 5.94
N GLN A 85 -22.94 -4.08 6.82
CA GLN A 85 -24.36 -4.10 6.49
C GLN A 85 -24.86 -2.74 5.99
N ASP A 86 -24.33 -1.62 6.49
CA ASP A 86 -24.72 -0.29 6.01
C ASP A 86 -24.32 -0.10 4.55
N ILE A 87 -23.14 -0.59 4.14
CA ILE A 87 -22.65 -0.58 2.75
C ILE A 87 -23.50 -1.49 1.87
N VAL A 88 -23.90 -2.67 2.38
CA VAL A 88 -24.76 -3.62 1.66
C VAL A 88 -26.14 -3.00 1.39
N VAL A 89 -26.77 -2.40 2.41
CA VAL A 89 -28.09 -1.77 2.28
C VAL A 89 -28.02 -0.56 1.36
N PHE A 90 -27.00 0.29 1.52
CA PHE A 90 -26.72 1.40 0.60
C PHE A 90 -26.66 0.91 -0.85
N TYR A 91 -25.77 -0.05 -1.14
CA TYR A 91 -25.57 -0.55 -2.50
C TYR A 91 -26.83 -1.17 -3.09
N ASN A 92 -27.60 -1.93 -2.30
CA ASN A 92 -28.83 -2.55 -2.78
C ASN A 92 -29.92 -1.54 -3.14
N LYS A 93 -29.94 -0.36 -2.50
CA LYS A 93 -30.83 0.74 -2.90
C LYS A 93 -30.29 1.48 -4.12
N ASP A 94 -28.99 1.80 -4.10
CA ASP A 94 -28.33 2.56 -5.17
C ASP A 94 -28.33 1.83 -6.51
N LYS A 95 -28.14 0.51 -6.52
CA LYS A 95 -28.04 -0.28 -7.76
C LYS A 95 -29.32 -0.31 -8.60
N GLU A 96 -30.49 -0.07 -7.98
CA GLU A 96 -31.79 -0.07 -8.66
C GLU A 96 -32.12 1.29 -9.30
N LEU A 97 -31.32 2.33 -8.99
CA LEU A 97 -31.56 3.66 -9.52
C LEU A 97 -31.00 3.81 -10.94
N PRO A 98 -31.70 4.55 -11.82
CA PRO A 98 -31.19 4.86 -13.16
C PRO A 98 -29.93 5.74 -13.11
N ILE A 99 -29.86 6.64 -12.12
CA ILE A 99 -28.69 7.47 -11.84
C ILE A 99 -28.17 7.08 -10.46
N ARG A 100 -27.03 6.40 -10.46
CA ARG A 100 -26.40 5.85 -9.27
C ARG A 100 -25.44 6.87 -8.63
N ALA A 101 -25.49 6.97 -7.30
CA ALA A 101 -24.57 7.79 -6.52
C ALA A 101 -23.16 7.16 -6.44
N ALA A 102 -23.06 5.83 -6.45
CA ALA A 102 -21.79 5.10 -6.49
C ALA A 102 -21.71 4.11 -7.66
N PRO A 103 -21.64 4.59 -8.92
CA PRO A 103 -21.76 3.75 -10.12
C PRO A 103 -20.62 2.74 -10.29
N LYS A 104 -19.47 2.97 -9.65
CA LYS A 104 -18.32 2.04 -9.67
C LYS A 104 -18.58 0.78 -8.84
N LEU A 105 -19.48 0.83 -7.85
CA LEU A 105 -19.78 -0.33 -7.04
C LEU A 105 -20.60 -1.35 -7.84
N THR A 106 -20.25 -2.61 -7.67
CA THR A 106 -20.85 -3.77 -8.32
C THR A 106 -20.95 -4.91 -7.33
N ASP A 107 -21.61 -6.01 -7.71
CA ASP A 107 -21.74 -7.18 -6.84
C ASP A 107 -20.39 -7.77 -6.43
N LYS A 108 -19.36 -7.66 -7.29
CA LYS A 108 -17.98 -8.10 -6.96
C LYS A 108 -17.35 -7.30 -5.82
N HIS A 109 -17.84 -6.09 -5.54
CA HIS A 109 -17.41 -5.30 -4.39
C HIS A 109 -18.06 -5.81 -3.10
N ILE A 110 -19.38 -6.02 -3.14
CA ILE A 110 -20.20 -6.32 -1.96
C ILE A 110 -20.11 -7.79 -1.56
N ARG A 111 -20.07 -8.67 -2.56
CA ARG A 111 -20.00 -10.13 -2.44
C ARG A 111 -18.78 -10.67 -3.21
N PRO A 112 -17.55 -10.31 -2.81
CA PRO A 112 -16.33 -10.75 -3.49
C PRO A 112 -16.06 -12.23 -3.25
N ASN A 113 -15.69 -12.95 -4.32
CA ASN A 113 -15.02 -14.24 -4.20
C ASN A 113 -13.57 -14.08 -3.70
N ASN A 114 -12.84 -15.18 -3.51
CA ASN A 114 -11.47 -15.13 -2.97
C ASN A 114 -10.51 -14.30 -3.84
N PHE A 115 -10.61 -14.38 -5.17
CA PHE A 115 -9.80 -13.56 -6.07
C PHE A 115 -10.14 -12.07 -5.97
N ALA A 116 -11.42 -11.71 -5.91
CA ALA A 116 -11.87 -10.33 -5.75
C ALA A 116 -11.50 -9.76 -4.37
N LYS A 117 -11.39 -10.60 -3.33
CA LYS A 117 -10.88 -10.16 -2.01
C LYS A 117 -9.43 -9.68 -2.07
N MET A 118 -8.63 -10.21 -3.01
CA MET A 118 -7.22 -9.87 -3.19
C MET A 118 -6.98 -8.61 -4.03
N LYS A 119 -7.96 -8.16 -4.82
CA LYS A 119 -7.82 -6.99 -5.69
C LYS A 119 -7.97 -5.68 -4.92
N VAL A 120 -6.90 -4.87 -4.90
CA VAL A 120 -6.83 -3.56 -4.23
C VAL A 120 -7.91 -2.62 -4.77
N LYS A 121 -8.13 -2.63 -6.09
CA LYS A 121 -9.15 -1.82 -6.79
C LYS A 121 -10.53 -1.88 -6.11
N TYR A 122 -10.99 -3.07 -5.72
CA TYR A 122 -12.32 -3.19 -5.09
C TYR A 122 -12.32 -2.62 -3.67
N ALA A 123 -11.23 -2.78 -2.93
CA ALA A 123 -11.11 -2.23 -1.58
C ALA A 123 -11.10 -0.69 -1.62
N THR A 124 -10.31 -0.09 -2.51
CA THR A 124 -10.22 1.38 -2.63
C THR A 124 -11.48 2.00 -3.21
N GLN A 125 -12.23 1.30 -4.07
CA GLN A 125 -13.53 1.80 -4.55
C GLN A 125 -14.62 1.76 -3.47
N ILE A 126 -14.61 0.74 -2.59
CA ILE A 126 -15.50 0.68 -1.42
C ILE A 126 -15.13 1.73 -0.39
N LEU A 127 -13.84 1.83 -0.06
CA LEU A 127 -13.33 2.76 0.93
C LEU A 127 -12.96 4.08 0.24
N SER A 128 -13.95 4.75 -0.34
CA SER A 128 -13.74 5.99 -1.12
C SER A 128 -14.63 7.14 -0.68
N HIS A 129 -14.17 8.36 -0.94
CA HIS A 129 -14.97 9.57 -0.78
C HIS A 129 -16.36 9.50 -1.45
N THR A 130 -16.47 8.91 -2.64
CA THR A 130 -17.77 8.74 -3.32
C THR A 130 -18.75 7.92 -2.49
N VAL A 131 -18.29 6.83 -1.88
CA VAL A 131 -19.13 5.98 -1.04
C VAL A 131 -19.49 6.69 0.27
N THR A 132 -18.53 7.40 0.90
CA THR A 132 -18.82 8.26 2.05
C THR A 132 -19.91 9.27 1.74
N ALA A 133 -19.74 10.07 0.67
CA ALA A 133 -20.70 11.10 0.28
C ALA A 133 -22.08 10.51 -0.02
N SER A 134 -22.12 9.34 -0.67
CA SER A 134 -23.37 8.63 -0.98
C SER A 134 -24.08 8.15 0.29
N ILE A 135 -23.38 7.53 1.24
CA ILE A 135 -23.98 7.09 2.51
C ILE A 135 -24.50 8.30 3.29
N CYS A 136 -23.73 9.39 3.38
CA CYS A 136 -24.17 10.63 4.02
C CYS A 136 -25.46 11.17 3.38
N MET A 137 -25.51 11.26 2.04
CA MET A 137 -26.70 11.69 1.32
C MET A 137 -27.91 10.82 1.63
N TYR A 138 -27.75 9.49 1.60
CA TYR A 138 -28.82 8.55 1.92
C TYR A 138 -29.30 8.68 3.36
N VAL A 139 -28.42 8.98 4.32
CA VAL A 139 -28.85 9.29 5.70
C VAL A 139 -29.65 10.59 5.72
N SER A 140 -29.18 11.65 5.07
CA SER A 140 -29.84 12.96 5.06
C SER A 140 -31.25 12.93 4.48
N VAL A 141 -31.49 12.08 3.47
CA VAL A 141 -32.83 11.92 2.85
C VAL A 141 -33.68 10.81 3.50
N GLY A 142 -33.24 10.23 4.62
CA GLY A 142 -33.97 9.16 5.32
C GLY A 142 -33.90 7.78 4.63
N GLY A 143 -33.05 7.63 3.60
CA GLY A 143 -32.79 6.37 2.91
C GLY A 143 -31.95 5.37 3.71
N LEU A 144 -31.19 5.82 4.71
CA LEU A 144 -30.44 4.99 5.66
C LEU A 144 -30.63 5.53 7.10
N PRO A 145 -30.50 4.67 8.12
CA PRO A 145 -30.55 5.13 9.52
C PRO A 145 -29.37 6.03 9.84
N SER A 146 -29.55 6.96 10.79
CA SER A 146 -28.49 7.88 11.25
C SER A 146 -27.25 7.16 11.78
N SER A 147 -27.39 5.93 12.27
CA SER A 147 -26.26 5.07 12.68
C SER A 147 -25.28 4.78 11.55
N ALA A 148 -25.70 4.79 10.28
CA ALA A 148 -24.84 4.58 9.12
C ALA A 148 -23.81 5.70 8.91
N MET A 149 -23.98 6.86 9.57
CA MET A 149 -22.95 7.91 9.62
C MET A 149 -21.64 7.41 10.21
N GLY A 150 -21.69 6.45 11.16
CA GLY A 150 -20.48 5.83 11.69
C GLY A 150 -19.71 5.05 10.61
N THR A 151 -20.41 4.40 9.69
CA THR A 151 -19.79 3.73 8.53
C THR A 151 -19.20 4.75 7.55
N ALA A 152 -19.93 5.83 7.24
CA ALA A 152 -19.44 6.89 6.35
C ALA A 152 -18.15 7.55 6.88
N GLU A 153 -18.12 7.85 8.19
CA GLU A 153 -16.97 8.44 8.88
C GLU A 153 -15.76 7.50 8.86
N CYS A 154 -15.98 6.20 9.13
CA CYS A 154 -14.93 5.18 9.06
C CYS A 154 -14.31 5.11 7.65
N ILE A 155 -15.16 5.07 6.61
CA ILE A 155 -14.70 5.05 5.22
C ILE A 155 -13.92 6.31 4.89
N SER A 156 -14.40 7.48 5.29
CA SER A 156 -13.76 8.78 5.02
C SER A 156 -12.35 8.85 5.58
N LYS A 157 -12.17 8.40 6.83
CA LYS A 157 -10.85 8.39 7.49
C LYS A 157 -9.87 7.43 6.83
N PHE A 158 -10.33 6.25 6.41
CA PHE A 158 -9.47 5.30 5.71
C PHE A 158 -9.19 5.69 4.24
N ASP A 159 -10.12 6.34 3.53
CA ASP A 159 -9.88 6.93 2.19
C ASP A 159 -8.79 8.00 2.28
N SER A 160 -8.96 8.94 3.22
CA SER A 160 -7.99 10.01 3.47
C SER A 160 -6.61 9.47 3.85
N LEU A 161 -6.59 8.44 4.71
CA LEU A 161 -5.35 7.77 5.11
C LEU A 161 -4.67 7.11 3.91
N PHE A 162 -5.42 6.37 3.10
CA PHE A 162 -4.85 5.71 1.93
C PHE A 162 -4.34 6.72 0.89
N ASP A 163 -5.09 7.78 0.61
CA ASP A 163 -4.66 8.85 -0.31
C ASP A 163 -3.37 9.54 0.16
N SER A 164 -3.20 9.72 1.48
CA SER A 164 -2.01 10.35 2.11
C SER A 164 -0.70 9.58 1.97
N VAL A 165 -0.77 8.28 1.71
CA VAL A 165 0.40 7.40 1.61
C VAL A 165 0.54 6.73 0.24
N ASN A 166 -0.41 6.98 -0.66
CA ASN A 166 -0.42 6.46 -2.03
C ASN A 166 -0.44 7.59 -3.07
N VAL A 167 0.48 8.54 -2.89
CA VAL A 167 0.61 9.75 -3.70
C VAL A 167 1.51 9.48 -4.90
N SER A 168 1.07 9.90 -6.08
CA SER A 168 1.86 9.85 -7.32
C SER A 168 1.97 11.20 -8.03
N THR A 169 1.44 12.28 -7.43
CA THR A 169 1.34 13.62 -8.03
C THR A 169 1.78 14.69 -7.05
N ILE A 170 2.49 15.71 -7.55
CA ILE A 170 2.95 16.84 -6.71
C ILE A 170 1.75 17.67 -6.22
N HIS A 171 0.80 17.95 -7.11
CA HIS A 171 -0.40 18.71 -6.81
C HIS A 171 -1.64 17.85 -7.06
N SER A 172 -2.67 18.05 -6.23
CA SER A 172 -3.95 17.38 -6.35
C SER A 172 -5.05 18.26 -5.77
N GLN A 173 -6.27 18.10 -6.27
CA GLN A 173 -7.45 18.74 -5.68
C GLN A 173 -7.77 18.19 -4.29
N LYS A 174 -7.36 16.95 -4.00
CA LYS A 174 -7.42 16.38 -2.64
C LYS A 174 -6.15 16.78 -1.88
N SER A 175 -6.33 17.48 -0.76
CA SER A 175 -5.25 18.06 0.07
C SER A 175 -4.28 17.03 0.66
N LEU A 176 -4.71 15.78 0.80
CA LEU A 176 -3.87 14.67 1.26
C LEU A 176 -3.38 13.77 0.12
N LYS A 177 -3.77 14.03 -1.14
CA LYS A 177 -3.30 13.24 -2.29
C LYS A 177 -2.22 13.99 -3.07
N CYS A 178 -1.35 14.69 -2.36
CA CYS A 178 -0.29 15.51 -2.92
C CYS A 178 1.03 15.23 -2.21
N ALA A 179 2.14 15.73 -2.74
CA ALA A 179 3.44 15.49 -2.13
C ALA A 179 3.47 16.02 -0.68
N LEU A 180 4.13 15.27 0.21
CA LEU A 180 4.40 15.71 1.57
C LEU A 180 5.34 16.92 1.54
N THR A 181 4.89 18.06 2.06
CA THR A 181 5.68 19.28 2.24
C THR A 181 5.56 19.82 3.66
N GLN A 182 6.44 20.73 4.07
CA GLN A 182 6.37 21.39 5.38
C GLN A 182 5.05 22.14 5.60
N THR A 183 4.39 22.60 4.53
CA THR A 183 3.12 23.35 4.59
C THR A 183 1.89 22.48 4.34
N SER A 184 2.08 21.23 3.94
CA SER A 184 0.98 20.31 3.67
C SER A 184 0.33 19.81 4.97
N PRO A 185 -0.97 19.46 4.95
CA PRO A 185 -1.69 19.07 6.16
C PRO A 185 -1.35 17.64 6.64
N HIS A 186 -0.41 16.94 5.99
CA HIS A 186 -0.14 15.53 6.25
C HIS A 186 0.30 15.24 7.69
N LEU A 187 1.19 16.05 8.28
CA LEU A 187 1.71 15.78 9.62
C LEU A 187 0.62 15.85 10.69
N SER A 188 -0.18 16.91 10.68
CA SER A 188 -1.33 17.05 11.59
C SER A 188 -2.42 16.02 11.30
N PHE A 189 -2.59 15.63 10.03
CA PHE A 189 -3.47 14.52 9.66
C PHE A 189 -2.96 13.17 10.18
N PHE A 190 -1.67 12.88 10.12
CA PHE A 190 -1.11 11.62 10.61
C PHE A 190 -1.32 11.45 12.12
N GLU A 191 -1.16 12.51 12.91
CA GLU A 191 -1.48 12.50 14.34
C GLU A 191 -2.95 12.15 14.59
N GLN A 192 -3.87 12.75 13.84
CA GLN A 192 -5.30 12.46 13.91
C GLN A 192 -5.62 11.02 13.46
N ALA A 193 -4.97 10.55 12.39
CA ALA A 193 -5.15 9.21 11.86
C ALA A 193 -4.67 8.15 12.87
N ILE A 194 -3.52 8.37 13.53
CA ILE A 194 -3.01 7.49 14.58
C ILE A 194 -3.98 7.45 15.76
N SER A 195 -4.47 8.61 16.20
CA SER A 195 -5.47 8.70 17.28
C SER A 195 -6.74 7.92 16.91
N PHE A 196 -7.23 8.11 15.68
CA PHE A 196 -8.36 7.35 15.15
C PHE A 196 -8.09 5.84 15.16
N ILE A 197 -6.98 5.37 14.60
CA ILE A 197 -6.63 3.94 14.54
C ILE A 197 -6.56 3.34 15.95
N LYS A 198 -5.94 4.04 16.91
CA LYS A 198 -5.84 3.62 18.32
C LYS A 198 -7.21 3.57 19.01
N SER A 199 -8.18 4.36 18.56
CA SER A 199 -9.54 4.38 19.12
C SER A 199 -10.44 3.25 18.61
N ILE A 200 -10.08 2.56 17.53
CA ILE A 200 -10.91 1.51 16.94
C ILE A 200 -10.87 0.25 17.80
N LYS A 201 -12.06 -0.21 18.19
CA LYS A 201 -12.32 -1.53 18.76
C LYS A 201 -13.09 -2.38 17.77
N ILE A 202 -12.70 -3.63 17.59
CA ILE A 202 -13.30 -4.55 16.62
C ILE A 202 -14.09 -5.63 17.35
N PHE A 203 -15.33 -5.87 16.90
CA PHE A 203 -16.26 -6.80 17.52
C PHE A 203 -16.73 -7.90 16.55
N GLN A 204 -16.79 -9.13 17.05
CA GLN A 204 -17.47 -10.27 16.42
C GLN A 204 -18.71 -10.61 17.25
N GLY A 205 -19.89 -10.18 16.79
CA GLY A 205 -21.06 -10.12 17.67
C GLY A 205 -20.78 -9.17 18.84
N ASP A 206 -20.87 -9.67 20.07
CA ASP A 206 -20.60 -8.89 21.28
C ASP A 206 -19.16 -9.08 21.82
N GLU A 207 -18.39 -10.01 21.27
CA GLU A 207 -16.99 -10.26 21.68
C GLU A 207 -16.05 -9.22 21.08
N GLU A 208 -15.27 -8.53 21.91
CA GLU A 208 -14.18 -7.67 21.44
C GLU A 208 -12.98 -8.53 21.00
N VAL A 209 -12.64 -8.45 19.71
CA VAL A 209 -11.57 -9.22 19.07
C VAL A 209 -10.43 -8.35 18.55
N THR A 210 -10.35 -7.08 18.96
CA THR A 210 -9.37 -6.08 18.51
C THR A 210 -7.93 -6.63 18.47
N GLY A 211 -7.48 -7.29 19.55
CA GLY A 211 -6.12 -7.86 19.64
C GLY A 211 -5.80 -8.96 18.63
N ARG A 212 -6.82 -9.59 18.02
CA ARG A 212 -6.66 -10.61 16.96
C ARG A 212 -6.44 -9.97 15.59
N ILE A 213 -6.82 -8.70 15.41
CA ILE A 213 -6.82 -8.01 14.12
C ILE A 213 -5.60 -7.12 13.96
N LYS A 214 -4.61 -7.63 13.23
CA LYS A 214 -3.26 -7.04 13.19
C LYS A 214 -3.09 -5.89 12.19
N CYS A 215 -4.05 -5.67 11.29
CA CYS A 215 -3.92 -4.64 10.27
C CYS A 215 -3.98 -3.21 10.82
N LEU A 216 -4.65 -3.00 11.96
CA LEU A 216 -4.67 -1.69 12.62
C LEU A 216 -3.28 -1.29 13.14
N ASN A 217 -2.55 -2.23 13.75
CA ASN A 217 -1.16 -1.99 14.15
C ASN A 217 -0.29 -1.62 12.94
N GLY A 218 -0.51 -2.27 11.80
CA GLY A 218 0.14 -1.96 10.53
C GLY A 218 -0.07 -0.52 10.05
N CYS A 219 -1.25 0.05 10.33
CA CYS A 219 -1.56 1.44 9.98
C CYS A 219 -0.92 2.45 10.94
N SER A 220 -0.58 2.04 12.16
CA SER A 220 0.01 2.91 13.19
C SER A 220 1.51 3.21 12.99
N PHE A 221 2.18 2.57 12.03
CA PHE A 221 3.62 2.79 11.74
C PHE A 221 3.93 4.15 11.07
N LEU A 222 2.95 5.05 10.99
CA LEU A 222 3.06 6.35 10.31
C LEU A 222 3.74 7.45 11.14
N ASN A 223 4.24 7.17 12.35
CA ASN A 223 4.87 8.19 13.19
C ASN A 223 6.40 8.07 13.23
N SER A 224 7.10 9.14 12.82
CA SER A 224 8.36 9.52 13.45
C SER A 224 8.18 10.92 14.05
N SER A 225 8.22 11.01 15.38
CA SER A 225 8.16 12.28 16.13
C SER A 225 9.37 13.19 15.89
N ARG A 226 10.32 12.75 15.06
CA ARG A 226 11.29 13.59 14.36
C ARG A 226 10.92 13.50 12.90
N GLY A 227 10.47 14.62 12.33
CA GLY A 227 10.19 14.69 10.90
C GLY A 227 11.36 14.13 10.08
N ASN A 228 11.06 13.62 8.90
CA ASN A 228 12.01 13.18 7.88
C ASN A 228 13.01 14.28 7.41
N CYS A 229 13.12 15.39 8.13
CA CYS A 229 14.20 16.35 8.00
C CYS A 229 15.32 15.90 8.94
N ASN A 230 16.08 14.87 8.53
CA ASN A 230 17.47 14.81 8.99
C ASN A 230 18.19 15.95 8.26
N ASP A 231 18.96 16.75 8.99
CA ASP A 231 19.84 17.81 8.44
C ASP A 231 20.79 17.28 7.33
N ASP A 232 20.97 15.96 7.24
CA ASP A 232 21.76 15.29 6.20
C ASP A 232 21.10 15.28 4.81
N PHE A 233 19.77 15.41 4.70
CA PHE A 233 19.09 15.41 3.40
C PHE A 233 19.24 16.74 2.65
N ASP A 234 19.36 17.86 3.37
CA ASP A 234 19.61 19.17 2.77
C ASP A 234 21.01 19.23 2.13
N ASN A 235 21.99 18.59 2.77
CA ASN A 235 23.35 18.46 2.20
C ASN A 235 23.40 17.54 0.97
N LEU A 236 22.55 16.51 0.91
CA LEU A 236 22.43 15.61 -0.25
C LEU A 236 21.71 16.28 -1.43
N LEU A 237 20.65 17.06 -1.17
CA LEU A 237 19.95 17.85 -2.19
C LEU A 237 20.81 19.02 -2.71
N ALA A 238 21.66 19.60 -1.87
CA ALA A 238 22.63 20.63 -2.27
C ALA A 238 23.75 20.10 -3.18
N GLN A 239 23.95 18.78 -3.28
CA GLN A 239 24.86 18.18 -4.25
C GLN A 239 24.19 17.93 -5.62
N PHE A 240 22.87 17.70 -5.66
CA PHE A 240 22.12 17.54 -6.91
C PHE A 240 21.80 18.87 -7.61
N SER A 241 21.77 19.99 -6.89
CA SER A 241 21.62 21.33 -7.49
C SER A 241 22.85 21.79 -8.31
N LYS A 242 23.95 21.03 -8.25
CA LYS A 242 25.15 21.23 -9.08
C LYS A 242 25.20 20.35 -10.34
N ALA A 243 24.18 19.53 -10.60
CA ALA A 243 24.08 18.76 -11.84
C ALA A 243 23.26 19.55 -12.87
N ASP A 244 23.89 19.83 -14.00
CA ASP A 244 23.41 20.71 -15.07
C ASP A 244 21.93 20.53 -15.45
N SER A 245 21.26 21.67 -15.54
CA SER A 245 19.89 21.87 -15.98
C SER A 245 19.77 21.82 -17.50
N SER A 246 19.65 20.62 -18.08
CA SER A 246 19.07 20.49 -19.42
C SER A 246 18.58 19.07 -19.72
N VAL A 247 17.34 18.73 -19.34
CA VAL A 247 16.62 17.62 -19.98
C VAL A 247 15.15 18.01 -20.19
N PRO A 248 14.60 17.93 -21.42
CA PRO A 248 13.21 18.28 -21.69
C PRO A 248 12.23 17.26 -21.11
N VAL A 249 11.11 17.76 -20.58
CA VAL A 249 9.93 16.99 -20.18
C VAL A 249 9.29 16.39 -21.43
N LEU A 250 9.17 15.06 -21.50
CA LEU A 250 8.39 14.37 -22.52
C LEU A 250 7.14 13.71 -21.93
N VAL A 251 6.02 14.03 -22.56
CA VAL A 251 4.65 13.62 -22.29
C VAL A 251 4.47 12.13 -22.57
N ALA A 252 3.76 11.42 -21.69
CA ALA A 252 3.45 10.00 -21.83
C ALA A 252 2.34 9.77 -22.88
N ALA A 253 2.62 8.90 -23.86
CA ALA A 253 1.63 8.35 -24.78
C ALA A 253 1.03 7.05 -24.24
N SER A 254 -0.26 6.88 -24.49
CA SER A 254 -1.11 5.75 -24.12
C SER A 254 -0.95 4.54 -25.06
N THR A 255 -0.95 3.31 -24.53
CA THR A 255 -1.29 2.13 -25.34
C THR A 255 -1.91 0.95 -24.55
N SER A 256 -3.10 0.58 -25.04
CA SER A 256 -3.79 -0.72 -25.19
C SER A 256 -3.62 -1.90 -24.22
N GLN A 257 -4.78 -2.48 -23.88
CA GLN A 257 -5.02 -3.78 -23.27
C GLN A 257 -4.77 -4.93 -24.26
N GLN A 258 -4.14 -6.01 -23.80
CA GLN A 258 -4.32 -7.35 -24.35
C GLN A 258 -4.29 -8.39 -23.22
N SER A 259 -5.19 -9.37 -23.35
CA SER A 259 -5.45 -10.48 -22.43
C SER A 259 -4.60 -11.69 -22.81
N ASP A 260 -3.97 -12.35 -21.83
CA ASP A 260 -3.47 -13.71 -22.01
C ASP A 260 -3.75 -14.55 -20.75
N ASP A 261 -4.23 -15.77 -20.99
CA ASP A 261 -4.51 -16.81 -20.01
C ASP A 261 -3.24 -17.22 -19.24
N ILE A 262 -3.33 -17.34 -17.90
CA ILE A 262 -2.20 -17.76 -17.06
C ILE A 262 -2.50 -19.11 -16.40
N ASP A 263 -1.59 -20.04 -16.68
CA ASP A 263 -1.47 -21.39 -16.15
C ASP A 263 -1.51 -21.45 -14.61
N THR A 264 -2.29 -22.39 -14.09
CA THR A 264 -2.72 -22.51 -12.68
C THR A 264 -1.88 -23.49 -11.85
N THR A 265 -0.60 -23.64 -12.14
CA THR A 265 0.22 -24.66 -11.45
C THR A 265 0.62 -24.21 -10.02
N ASP A 266 0.19 -24.99 -9.02
CA ASP A 266 0.40 -24.74 -7.57
C ASP A 266 1.85 -25.10 -7.16
N TYR A 267 2.67 -24.09 -6.85
CA TYR A 267 4.12 -24.21 -6.56
C TYR A 267 4.45 -24.75 -5.15
N LYS A 268 3.51 -25.38 -4.45
CA LYS A 268 3.69 -25.75 -3.03
C LYS A 268 4.61 -26.95 -2.75
N GLU A 269 5.07 -27.71 -3.75
CA GLU A 269 5.73 -29.00 -3.51
C GLU A 269 7.10 -29.20 -4.20
N LYS A 270 7.84 -28.15 -4.56
CA LYS A 270 9.26 -28.31 -4.96
C LYS A 270 10.19 -27.86 -3.85
N GLU A 271 11.17 -28.70 -3.50
CA GLU A 271 12.35 -28.30 -2.73
C GLU A 271 13.04 -27.15 -3.46
N VAL A 272 12.81 -25.93 -2.99
CA VAL A 272 13.46 -24.74 -3.53
C VAL A 272 14.84 -24.65 -2.91
N SER A 273 15.88 -24.72 -3.72
CA SER A 273 17.26 -24.59 -3.24
C SER A 273 17.48 -23.26 -2.52
N ASP A 274 18.26 -23.25 -1.42
CA ASP A 274 18.60 -22.05 -0.65
C ASP A 274 19.21 -20.95 -1.53
N ASN A 275 19.93 -21.33 -2.59
CA ASN A 275 20.47 -20.41 -3.58
C ASN A 275 19.38 -19.68 -4.37
N LEU A 276 18.26 -20.33 -4.71
CA LEU A 276 17.16 -19.68 -5.42
C LEU A 276 16.48 -18.63 -4.53
N LEU A 277 16.26 -18.95 -3.25
CA LEU A 277 15.69 -18.02 -2.25
C LEU A 277 16.59 -16.80 -2.02
N LYS A 278 17.92 -16.98 -2.03
CA LYS A 278 18.90 -15.88 -1.91
C LYS A 278 18.99 -15.00 -3.16
N ASN A 279 18.84 -15.57 -4.35
CA ASN A 279 19.03 -14.85 -5.61
C ASN A 279 17.77 -14.12 -6.11
N ASN A 280 16.57 -14.57 -5.74
CA ASN A 280 15.31 -13.98 -6.20
C ASN A 280 15.10 -12.51 -5.76
N PRO A 281 15.34 -12.12 -4.49
CA PRO A 281 15.22 -10.71 -4.08
C PRO A 281 16.21 -9.80 -4.82
N ILE A 282 17.44 -10.29 -5.05
CA ILE A 282 18.48 -9.54 -5.75
C ILE A 282 18.09 -9.32 -7.21
N ALA A 283 17.67 -10.39 -7.90
CA ALA A 283 17.18 -10.31 -9.27
C ALA A 283 15.99 -9.34 -9.40
N TYR A 284 15.05 -9.40 -8.46
CA TYR A 284 13.90 -8.50 -8.41
C TYR A 284 14.31 -7.03 -8.23
N VAL A 285 15.18 -6.74 -7.23
CA VAL A 285 15.65 -5.37 -6.97
C VAL A 285 16.46 -4.85 -8.16
N ALA A 286 17.35 -5.67 -8.73
CA ALA A 286 18.10 -5.33 -9.92
C ALA A 286 17.18 -5.01 -11.11
N GLY A 287 16.21 -5.89 -11.42
CA GLY A 287 15.23 -5.66 -12.48
C GLY A 287 14.40 -4.39 -12.29
N TYR A 288 13.99 -4.09 -11.04
CA TYR A 288 13.29 -2.85 -10.72
C TYR A 288 14.15 -1.61 -10.94
N LEU A 289 15.40 -1.61 -10.47
CA LEU A 289 16.34 -0.50 -10.66
C LEU A 289 16.61 -0.27 -12.14
N LEU A 290 16.81 -1.33 -12.91
CA LEU A 290 16.97 -1.27 -14.35
C LEU A 290 15.76 -0.63 -15.02
N ARG A 291 14.53 -1.11 -14.73
CA ARG A 291 13.29 -0.52 -15.27
C ARG A 291 13.15 0.97 -14.96
N LYS A 292 13.64 1.44 -13.81
CA LYS A 292 13.56 2.87 -13.41
C LYS A 292 14.66 3.72 -14.02
N SER A 293 15.84 3.16 -14.22
CA SER A 293 17.01 3.86 -14.77
C SER A 293 16.99 3.91 -16.30
N PHE A 294 16.46 2.88 -16.97
CA PHE A 294 16.50 2.76 -18.43
C PHE A 294 15.81 3.91 -19.19
N PRO A 295 14.62 4.40 -18.76
CA PRO A 295 14.01 5.56 -19.40
C PRO A 295 14.84 6.85 -19.27
N LYS A 296 15.78 6.90 -18.32
CA LYS A 296 16.61 8.07 -18.01
C LYS A 296 18.03 7.95 -18.55
N HIS A 297 18.52 6.74 -18.82
CA HIS A 297 19.90 6.49 -19.21
C HIS A 297 19.93 5.68 -20.52
N LYS A 298 20.15 6.38 -21.64
CA LYS A 298 20.34 5.76 -22.96
C LYS A 298 21.79 5.30 -23.12
N CYS A 299 22.11 4.11 -22.64
CA CYS A 299 23.43 3.49 -22.82
C CYS A 299 23.27 2.15 -23.55
N SER A 300 23.74 2.08 -24.80
CA SER A 300 23.63 0.89 -25.66
C SER A 300 24.39 -0.32 -25.11
N THR A 301 25.50 -0.08 -24.39
CA THR A 301 26.25 -1.15 -23.69
C THR A 301 25.42 -1.75 -22.56
N CYS A 302 24.74 -0.92 -21.77
CA CYS A 302 23.85 -1.39 -20.70
C CYS A 302 22.63 -2.10 -21.29
N GLU A 303 22.06 -1.61 -22.39
CA GLU A 303 20.96 -2.26 -23.11
C GLU A 303 21.34 -3.66 -23.59
N SER A 304 22.48 -3.79 -24.26
CA SER A 304 22.97 -5.06 -24.82
C SER A 304 23.34 -6.06 -23.72
N ALA A 305 23.78 -5.60 -22.54
CA ALA A 305 24.08 -6.46 -21.41
C ALA A 305 22.83 -7.00 -20.68
N LEU A 306 21.65 -6.43 -20.95
CA LEU A 306 20.38 -6.77 -20.27
C LEU A 306 19.43 -7.58 -21.14
N VAL A 307 19.60 -7.54 -22.46
CA VAL A 307 18.85 -8.37 -23.39
C VAL A 307 19.63 -9.68 -23.57
N THR A 308 19.02 -10.79 -23.17
CA THR A 308 19.54 -12.13 -23.42
C THR A 308 18.46 -12.96 -24.11
N ASP A 309 18.84 -13.66 -25.17
CA ASP A 309 17.96 -14.58 -25.90
C ASP A 309 17.74 -15.90 -25.13
N GLN A 310 18.47 -16.11 -24.03
CA GLN A 310 18.39 -17.30 -23.19
C GLN A 310 17.60 -17.00 -21.90
N LEU A 311 16.30 -17.31 -21.94
CA LEU A 311 15.40 -17.34 -20.78
C LEU A 311 15.41 -18.71 -20.08
N GLU A 312 16.55 -19.40 -20.06
CA GLU A 312 16.66 -20.76 -19.48
C GLU A 312 16.64 -20.75 -17.94
N ASP A 313 16.66 -19.56 -17.33
CA ASP A 313 16.74 -19.39 -15.89
C ASP A 313 15.41 -18.99 -15.26
N ASN A 314 14.95 -19.78 -14.27
CA ASN A 314 13.77 -19.48 -13.45
C ASN A 314 13.80 -18.08 -12.82
N ARG A 315 14.99 -17.47 -12.67
CA ARG A 315 15.17 -16.09 -12.19
C ARG A 315 14.59 -15.03 -13.15
N ASN A 316 14.61 -15.28 -14.46
CA ASN A 316 14.10 -14.35 -15.47
C ASN A 316 12.55 -14.36 -15.52
N LEU A 317 11.94 -15.51 -15.30
CA LEU A 317 10.47 -15.65 -15.18
C LEU A 317 9.89 -14.83 -14.03
N LEU A 318 10.56 -14.79 -12.86
CA LEU A 318 10.09 -14.04 -11.70
C LEU A 318 10.02 -12.52 -11.94
N CYS A 319 10.97 -11.98 -12.71
CA CYS A 319 10.98 -10.58 -13.12
C CYS A 319 9.86 -10.25 -14.13
N PHE A 320 9.55 -11.19 -15.03
CA PHE A 320 8.50 -11.03 -16.04
C PHE A 320 7.09 -11.04 -15.43
N PHE A 321 6.82 -11.96 -14.49
CA PHE A 321 5.48 -12.12 -13.89
C PHE A 321 5.00 -10.94 -13.02
N LYS A 322 5.90 -10.13 -12.46
CA LYS A 322 5.53 -8.94 -11.65
C LYS A 322 5.57 -7.62 -12.42
N ALA A 323 6.04 -7.62 -13.67
CA ALA A 323 5.97 -6.44 -14.54
C ALA A 323 4.53 -6.18 -15.04
N TYR A 324 3.67 -7.21 -15.01
CA TYR A 324 2.25 -7.16 -15.37
C TYR A 324 1.34 -7.29 -14.12
N GLU A 325 1.23 -6.22 -13.33
CA GLU A 325 0.04 -5.93 -12.51
C GLU A 325 -0.19 -4.41 -12.41
#